data_AF-A0A4E0RJH4-F1
#
_entry.id   AF-A0A4E0RJH4-F1
#
_cell.length_a   1.000
_cell.length_b   1.000
_cell.length_c   1.000
_cell.angle_alpha   90.00
_cell.angle_beta   90.00
_cell.angle_gamma   90.00
#
_symmetry.space_group_name_H-M   'P 1'
#
loop_
_entity.id
_entity.type
_entity.pdbx_description
1 polymer ?
#
loop_
_entity_poly.entity_id
_entity_poly.type
_entity_poly.pdbx_seq_one_letter_code
_entity_poly.pdbx_strand_id
1 'polypeptide(L)'
;MVTFHVLTVSVQNLITRHSIENPEVERQIIVWEDALEYVAEGFNVIFSTCWYLDLLWDVRKWPSYYLCDPFENPNNPPLLPMQQKKVLGGEACMWSEFQYDDTILQKIWPVASAVSERLWSPSFVNNVETFSPRVEEMRCRLIERGVPAAVLNGPGSCPSSGVLSTFVHPADAGISPQDVANKVPDKLYLPLKSPWSAFSENKSVSANNLSTWSCLFYYVLGMLTGVVITCFLASCIKSNMMGSLGFSRSKVGLNRTGWLLLFVFLLGCLVLNRMFG
;
A
#
# COMPACT_ATOMS: atom_id res chain seq x y z
N MET A 1 7.42 -5.89 -0.63
CA MET A 1 6.09 -5.33 -0.96
C MET A 1 6.24 -4.71 -2.33
N VAL A 2 5.64 -5.31 -3.37
CA VAL A 2 5.65 -4.74 -4.72
C VAL A 2 4.52 -3.73 -4.75
N THR A 3 4.84 -2.44 -4.76
CA THR A 3 3.85 -1.36 -4.85
C THR A 3 3.83 -0.88 -6.29
N PHE A 4 2.67 -0.94 -6.93
CA PHE A 4 2.49 -0.39 -8.26
C PHE A 4 2.16 1.11 -8.14
N HIS A 5 3.12 1.95 -8.52
CA HIS A 5 2.92 3.39 -8.64
C HIS A 5 2.87 3.75 -10.12
N VAL A 6 1.81 4.45 -10.55
CA VAL A 6 1.79 5.12 -11.85
C VAL A 6 2.35 6.52 -11.61
N LEU A 7 3.62 6.72 -11.96
CA LEU A 7 4.29 8.02 -11.86
C LEU A 7 4.47 8.60 -13.25
N THR A 8 4.20 9.91 -13.39
CA THR A 8 4.43 10.66 -14.63
C THR A 8 5.87 11.18 -14.69
N VAL A 9 6.41 11.47 -15.90
CA VAL A 9 7.85 11.77 -16.11
C VAL A 9 8.25 12.97 -15.26
N SER A 10 7.31 13.92 -15.11
CA SER A 10 7.47 15.13 -14.33
C SER A 10 7.77 14.86 -12.86
N VAL A 11 7.18 13.82 -12.26
CA VAL A 11 7.39 13.46 -10.85
C VAL A 11 8.76 12.82 -10.66
N GLN A 12 9.15 11.91 -11.57
CA GLN A 12 10.47 11.27 -11.53
C GLN A 12 11.59 12.31 -11.68
N ASN A 13 11.49 13.20 -12.67
CA ASN A 13 12.49 14.26 -12.87
C ASN A 13 12.58 15.24 -11.69
N LEU A 14 11.45 15.55 -11.03
CA LEU A 14 11.43 16.41 -9.84
C LEU A 14 12.15 15.75 -8.66
N ILE A 15 11.87 14.46 -8.39
CA ILE A 15 12.51 13.69 -7.33
C ILE A 15 14.02 13.65 -7.55
N THR A 16 14.45 13.35 -8.78
CA THR A 16 15.85 13.34 -9.18
C THR A 16 16.52 14.70 -8.92
N ARG A 17 15.93 15.81 -9.41
CA ARG A 17 16.49 17.15 -9.21
C ARG A 17 16.56 17.54 -7.74
N HIS A 18 15.49 17.30 -6.99
CA HIS A 18 15.44 17.61 -5.57
C HIS A 18 16.52 16.83 -4.79
N SER A 19 16.71 15.55 -5.12
CA SER A 19 17.74 14.71 -4.50
C SER A 19 19.17 15.15 -4.84
N ILE A 20 19.41 15.75 -6.01
CA ILE A 20 20.71 16.31 -6.40
C ILE A 20 20.96 17.62 -5.65
N GLU A 21 19.93 18.47 -5.53
CA GLU A 21 20.03 19.78 -4.87
C GLU A 21 20.15 19.71 -3.34
N ASN A 22 19.72 18.60 -2.71
CA ASN A 22 19.69 18.44 -1.26
C ASN A 22 20.48 17.20 -0.80
N PRO A 23 21.83 17.24 -0.86
CA PRO A 23 22.68 16.07 -0.59
C PRO A 23 22.68 15.62 0.88
N GLU A 24 22.15 16.45 1.79
CA GLU A 24 22.02 16.22 3.23
C GLU A 24 20.86 15.27 3.59
N VAL A 25 19.89 15.12 2.67
CA VAL A 25 18.72 14.22 2.82
C VAL A 25 19.07 12.86 2.19
N GLU A 26 18.47 11.78 2.68
CA GLU A 26 18.63 10.46 2.06
C GLU A 26 18.29 10.54 0.56
N ARG A 27 19.31 10.37 -0.27
CA ARG A 27 19.21 10.60 -1.70
C ARG A 27 18.55 9.41 -2.39
N GLN A 28 17.27 9.54 -2.72
CA GLN A 28 16.51 8.54 -3.46
C GLN A 28 16.16 9.06 -4.85
N ILE A 29 16.47 8.28 -5.88
CA ILE A 29 16.20 8.61 -7.28
C ILE A 29 15.45 7.45 -7.94
N ILE A 30 14.44 7.77 -8.76
CA ILE A 30 13.82 6.82 -9.68
C ILE A 30 14.47 7.01 -11.04
N VAL A 31 15.15 5.99 -11.56
CA VAL A 31 15.97 6.12 -12.77
C VAL A 31 15.41 5.30 -13.92
N TRP A 32 15.33 5.92 -15.10
CA TRP A 32 14.74 5.39 -16.33
C TRP A 32 15.70 5.25 -17.52
N GLU A 33 16.92 5.80 -17.45
CA GLU A 33 17.96 5.66 -18.50
C GLU A 33 19.18 4.85 -18.02
N ASP A 34 19.93 5.35 -17.03
CA ASP A 34 21.17 4.72 -16.55
C ASP A 34 21.25 4.63 -15.03
N ALA A 35 20.43 3.74 -14.46
CA ALA A 35 20.33 3.51 -13.00
C ALA A 35 21.67 3.22 -12.32
N LEU A 36 22.61 2.59 -13.03
CA LEU A 36 23.87 2.15 -12.45
C LEU A 36 24.88 3.28 -12.21
N GLU A 37 24.82 4.36 -13.00
CA GLU A 37 25.69 5.53 -12.82
C GLU A 37 25.39 6.23 -11.49
N TYR A 38 24.11 6.48 -11.21
CA TYR A 38 23.66 7.07 -9.94
C TYR A 38 23.98 6.18 -8.73
N VAL A 39 23.93 4.86 -8.90
CA VAL A 39 24.37 3.93 -7.85
C VAL A 39 25.87 4.08 -7.58
N ALA A 40 26.70 4.26 -8.61
CA ALA A 40 28.13 4.51 -8.45
C ALA A 40 28.43 5.83 -7.73
N GLU A 41 27.59 6.84 -7.93
CA GLU A 41 27.63 8.12 -7.21
C GLU A 41 27.08 8.05 -5.77
N GLY A 42 26.54 6.90 -5.36
CA GLY A 42 26.10 6.61 -4.00
C GLY A 42 24.63 6.88 -3.69
N PHE A 43 23.82 7.22 -4.71
CA PHE A 43 22.38 7.41 -4.59
C PHE A 43 21.67 6.07 -4.36
N ASN A 44 20.58 6.10 -3.58
CA ASN A 44 19.65 4.99 -3.53
C ASN A 44 18.72 5.06 -4.75
N VAL A 45 18.54 3.94 -5.46
CA VAL A 45 17.86 3.91 -6.75
C VAL A 45 16.66 2.97 -6.73
N ILE A 46 15.57 3.42 -7.32
CA ILE A 46 14.44 2.60 -7.78
C ILE A 46 14.58 2.44 -9.29
N PHE A 47 14.74 1.18 -9.72
CA PHE A 47 15.08 0.83 -11.09
C PHE A 47 13.83 0.69 -11.99
N SER A 48 13.82 1.29 -13.17
CA SER A 48 12.67 1.18 -14.10
C SER A 48 13.04 1.02 -15.59
N THR A 49 14.33 1.16 -15.94
CA THR A 49 14.86 1.27 -17.31
C THR A 49 14.32 0.24 -18.31
N CYS A 50 14.45 -1.05 -18.03
CA CYS A 50 14.02 -2.12 -18.95
C CYS A 50 12.55 -2.53 -18.77
N TRP A 51 11.82 -1.92 -17.82
CA TRP A 51 10.47 -2.31 -17.44
C TRP A 51 9.40 -1.33 -17.94
N TYR A 52 9.64 -0.73 -19.10
CA TYR A 52 8.66 0.09 -19.82
C TYR A 52 7.70 -0.81 -20.59
N LEU A 53 6.57 -1.12 -19.99
CA LEU A 53 5.54 -2.02 -20.52
C LEU A 53 4.81 -1.41 -21.73
N ASP A 54 4.72 -0.09 -21.80
CA ASP A 54 4.19 0.65 -22.94
C ASP A 54 4.99 0.40 -24.22
N LEU A 55 6.32 0.23 -24.10
CA LEU A 55 7.24 -0.07 -25.20
C LEU A 55 7.25 -1.56 -25.62
N LEU A 56 6.51 -2.43 -24.94
CA LEU A 56 6.32 -3.82 -25.37
C LEU A 56 5.32 -3.90 -26.53
N TRP A 57 5.82 -3.66 -27.75
CA TRP A 57 5.01 -3.72 -28.98
C TRP A 57 4.76 -5.16 -29.46
N ASP A 58 5.69 -6.09 -29.20
CA ASP A 58 5.54 -7.51 -29.48
C ASP A 58 5.57 -8.29 -28.17
N VAL A 59 4.40 -8.76 -27.75
CA VAL A 59 4.21 -9.48 -26.48
C VAL A 59 5.12 -10.70 -26.35
N ARG A 60 5.57 -11.32 -27.46
CA ARG A 60 6.49 -12.47 -27.44
C ARG A 60 7.86 -12.12 -26.87
N LYS A 61 8.18 -10.83 -26.75
CA LYS A 61 9.40 -10.32 -26.14
C LYS A 61 9.32 -10.17 -24.63
N TRP A 62 8.21 -10.54 -23.99
CA TRP A 62 8.09 -10.55 -22.53
C TRP A 62 9.27 -11.24 -21.79
N PRO A 63 9.99 -12.26 -22.33
CA PRO A 63 11.12 -12.84 -21.62
C PRO A 63 12.24 -11.84 -21.32
N SER A 64 12.41 -10.78 -22.12
CA SER A 64 13.41 -9.74 -21.82
C SER A 64 13.08 -8.96 -20.54
N TYR A 65 11.81 -8.82 -20.19
CA TYR A 65 11.36 -8.16 -18.97
C TYR A 65 11.60 -9.04 -17.74
N TYR A 66 11.43 -10.36 -17.88
CA TYR A 66 11.73 -11.33 -16.83
C TYR A 66 13.24 -11.50 -16.59
N LEU A 67 14.02 -11.50 -17.67
CA LEU A 67 15.48 -11.69 -17.63
C LEU A 67 16.25 -10.41 -17.32
N CYS A 68 15.59 -9.25 -17.34
CA CYS A 68 16.24 -8.02 -16.95
C CYS A 68 16.69 -8.08 -15.48
N ASP A 69 17.98 -7.89 -15.25
CA ASP A 69 18.58 -7.86 -13.92
C ASP A 69 18.89 -6.39 -13.54
N PRO A 70 18.34 -5.86 -12.43
CA PRO A 70 18.63 -4.50 -12.01
C PRO A 70 20.09 -4.27 -11.55
N PHE A 71 20.88 -5.33 -11.39
CA PHE A 71 22.29 -5.26 -11.01
C PHE A 71 23.27 -5.39 -12.18
N GLU A 72 22.77 -5.70 -13.37
CA GLU A 72 23.57 -5.87 -14.59
C GLU A 72 23.14 -4.87 -15.67
N ASN A 73 24.10 -4.37 -16.44
CA ASN A 73 23.84 -3.57 -17.64
C ASN A 73 24.80 -4.08 -18.73
N PRO A 74 24.32 -4.43 -19.93
CA PRO A 74 25.19 -4.91 -21.01
C PRO A 74 26.34 -3.96 -21.37
N ASN A 75 26.18 -2.66 -21.10
CA ASN A 75 27.14 -1.62 -21.45
C ASN A 75 28.12 -1.28 -20.32
N ASN A 76 27.92 -1.80 -19.10
CA ASN A 76 28.70 -1.45 -17.91
C ASN A 76 29.11 -2.72 -17.13
N PRO A 77 30.21 -2.68 -16.36
CA PRO A 77 30.54 -3.79 -15.47
C PRO A 77 29.41 -4.02 -14.43
N PRO A 78 29.15 -5.27 -14.00
CA PRO A 78 28.18 -5.56 -12.96
C PRO A 78 28.46 -4.78 -11.67
N LEU A 79 27.41 -4.40 -10.96
CA LEU A 79 27.55 -3.67 -9.69
C LEU A 79 28.29 -4.49 -8.63
N LEU A 80 29.20 -3.84 -7.89
CA LEU A 80 29.85 -4.43 -6.73
C LEU A 80 28.81 -4.73 -5.62
N PRO A 81 29.05 -5.71 -4.73
CA PRO A 81 28.08 -6.08 -3.68
C PRO A 81 27.65 -4.92 -2.76
N MET A 82 28.53 -3.94 -2.54
CA MET A 82 28.18 -2.73 -1.77
C MET A 82 27.27 -1.77 -2.53
N GLN A 83 27.43 -1.70 -3.86
CA GLN A 83 26.61 -0.88 -4.75
C GLN A 83 25.23 -1.51 -4.97
N GLN A 84 25.13 -2.83 -5.01
CA GLN A 84 23.83 -3.53 -5.12
C GLN A 84 22.87 -3.15 -3.98
N LYS A 85 23.37 -2.88 -2.77
CA LYS A 85 22.56 -2.42 -1.63
C LYS A 85 21.88 -1.07 -1.85
N LYS A 86 22.35 -0.29 -2.82
CA LYS A 86 21.77 1.00 -3.18
C LYS A 86 20.57 0.86 -4.11
N VAL A 87 20.40 -0.27 -4.77
CA VAL A 87 19.18 -0.57 -5.53
C VAL A 87 18.12 -1.05 -4.54
N LEU A 88 17.12 -0.22 -4.28
CA LEU A 88 16.06 -0.49 -3.30
C LEU A 88 14.96 -1.41 -3.85
N GLY A 89 14.88 -1.51 -5.17
CA GLY A 89 13.85 -2.26 -5.90
C GLY A 89 13.65 -1.66 -7.28
N GLY A 90 12.43 -1.75 -7.79
CA GLY A 90 12.09 -1.12 -9.05
C GLY A 90 10.63 -1.18 -9.42
N GLU A 91 10.30 -0.62 -10.57
CA GLU A 91 8.95 -0.32 -11.02
C GLU A 91 8.75 -0.75 -12.47
N ALA A 92 7.60 -1.37 -12.75
CA ALA A 92 7.13 -1.57 -14.12
C ALA A 92 6.30 -0.35 -14.53
N CYS A 93 6.75 0.34 -15.57
CA CYS A 93 6.15 1.58 -16.04
C CYS A 93 5.14 1.32 -17.16
N MET A 94 3.96 1.94 -17.07
CA MET A 94 2.97 1.96 -18.13
C MET A 94 2.60 3.41 -18.44
N TRP A 95 3.30 3.99 -19.41
CA TRP A 95 3.00 5.31 -19.96
C TRP A 95 1.64 5.30 -20.68
N SER A 96 0.78 6.27 -20.38
CA SER A 96 -0.63 6.28 -20.80
C SER A 96 -0.88 6.92 -22.16
N GLU A 97 0.16 7.39 -22.86
CA GLU A 97 0.09 8.15 -24.12
C GLU A 97 -0.69 7.41 -25.21
N PHE A 98 -0.57 6.08 -25.22
CA PHE A 98 -1.26 5.19 -26.16
C PHE A 98 -2.09 4.12 -25.44
N GLN A 99 -2.56 4.41 -24.23
CA GLN A 99 -3.38 3.50 -23.44
C GLN A 99 -4.75 4.10 -23.18
N TYR A 100 -5.75 3.24 -23.10
CA TYR A 100 -7.13 3.62 -22.78
C TYR A 100 -7.69 2.66 -21.73
N ASP A 101 -8.79 3.06 -21.08
CA ASP A 101 -9.35 2.36 -19.91
C ASP A 101 -9.68 0.88 -20.18
N ASP A 102 -10.06 0.56 -21.42
CA ASP A 102 -10.45 -0.78 -21.87
C ASP A 102 -9.26 -1.71 -22.20
N THR A 103 -8.09 -1.14 -22.48
CA THR A 103 -6.92 -1.88 -22.99
C THR A 103 -5.77 -1.94 -21.98
N ILE A 104 -5.69 -0.96 -21.07
CA ILE A 104 -4.55 -0.78 -20.18
C ILE A 104 -4.25 -2.01 -19.32
N LEU A 105 -5.27 -2.66 -18.76
CA LEU A 105 -5.07 -3.81 -17.87
C LEU A 105 -4.55 -5.04 -18.60
N GLN A 106 -4.99 -5.27 -19.85
CA GLN A 106 -4.48 -6.36 -20.68
C GLN A 106 -3.04 -6.10 -21.12
N LYS A 107 -2.64 -4.84 -21.29
CA LYS A 107 -1.25 -4.45 -21.56
C LYS A 107 -0.35 -4.65 -20.34
N ILE A 108 -0.83 -4.31 -19.14
CA ILE A 108 -0.07 -4.48 -17.88
C ILE A 108 0.07 -5.95 -17.53
N TRP A 109 -1.04 -6.69 -17.52
CA TRP A 109 -1.09 -8.06 -17.05
C TRP A 109 -1.12 -9.06 -18.20
N PRO A 110 -0.31 -10.12 -18.16
CA PRO A 110 0.49 -10.61 -17.02
C PRO A 110 1.98 -10.25 -17.11
N VAL A 111 2.41 -9.35 -18.00
CA VAL A 111 3.83 -8.96 -18.15
C VAL A 111 4.38 -8.39 -16.84
N ALA A 112 3.60 -7.58 -16.13
CA ALA A 112 3.95 -7.07 -14.80
C ALA A 112 4.21 -8.19 -13.77
N SER A 113 3.65 -9.38 -13.93
CA SER A 113 3.96 -10.54 -13.08
C SER A 113 5.40 -11.02 -13.26
N ALA A 114 5.96 -10.90 -14.47
CA ALA A 114 7.36 -11.24 -14.74
C ALA A 114 8.31 -10.29 -14.01
N VAL A 115 8.02 -8.99 -14.07
CA VAL A 115 8.77 -7.96 -13.32
C VAL A 115 8.65 -8.19 -11.82
N SER A 116 7.43 -8.49 -11.34
CA SER A 116 7.17 -8.76 -9.93
C SER A 116 7.96 -9.96 -9.42
N GLU A 117 8.07 -11.03 -10.20
CA GLU A 117 8.85 -12.20 -9.81
C GLU A 117 10.34 -11.89 -9.72
N ARG A 118 10.88 -11.11 -10.67
CA ARG A 118 12.28 -10.66 -10.66
C ARG A 118 12.61 -9.81 -9.42
N LEU A 119 11.68 -8.95 -9.00
CA LEU A 119 11.84 -8.10 -7.82
C LEU A 119 11.65 -8.83 -6.49
N TRP A 120 10.95 -9.96 -6.50
CA TRP A 120 10.61 -10.70 -5.28
C TRP A 120 11.50 -11.92 -5.05
N SER A 121 11.81 -12.65 -6.11
CA SER A 121 12.52 -13.93 -6.04
C SER A 121 14.04 -13.74 -5.96
N PRO A 122 14.78 -14.73 -5.45
CA PRO A 122 16.24 -14.72 -5.53
C PRO A 122 16.75 -14.56 -6.97
N SER A 123 17.88 -13.90 -7.16
CA SER A 123 18.43 -13.58 -8.50
C SER A 123 18.63 -14.80 -9.40
N PHE A 124 19.00 -15.95 -8.83
CA PHE A 124 19.17 -17.20 -9.57
C PHE A 124 17.86 -17.80 -10.11
N VAL A 125 16.69 -17.31 -9.69
CA VAL A 125 15.39 -17.67 -10.26
C VAL A 125 15.20 -16.84 -11.54
N ASN A 126 15.75 -17.34 -12.65
CA ASN A 126 15.73 -16.64 -13.94
C ASN A 126 15.50 -17.57 -15.15
N ASN A 127 15.07 -18.80 -14.93
CA ASN A 127 14.81 -19.74 -16.00
C ASN A 127 13.42 -19.51 -16.64
N VAL A 128 13.41 -19.07 -17.91
CA VAL A 128 12.19 -18.76 -18.68
C VAL A 128 11.29 -19.98 -18.86
N GLU A 129 11.85 -21.16 -19.14
CA GLU A 129 11.08 -22.40 -19.35
C GLU A 129 10.29 -22.81 -18.11
N THR A 130 10.84 -22.58 -16.91
CA THR A 130 10.13 -22.86 -15.65
C THR A 130 9.14 -21.77 -15.26
N PHE A 131 9.35 -20.53 -15.73
CA PHE A 131 8.47 -19.41 -15.44
C PHE A 131 7.26 -19.37 -16.37
N SER A 132 7.45 -19.67 -17.66
CA SER A 132 6.45 -19.72 -18.71
C SER A 132 5.13 -20.41 -18.30
N PRO A 133 5.13 -21.66 -17.80
CA PRO A 133 3.89 -22.31 -17.36
C PRO A 133 3.28 -21.66 -16.10
N ARG A 134 4.10 -21.09 -15.21
CA ARG A 134 3.62 -20.46 -13.97
C ARG A 134 2.95 -19.11 -14.22
N VAL A 135 3.45 -18.34 -15.18
CA VAL A 135 2.84 -17.05 -15.53
C VAL A 135 1.48 -17.23 -16.22
N GLU A 136 1.29 -18.30 -16.99
CA GLU A 136 -0.03 -18.64 -17.55
C GLU A 136 -1.02 -19.10 -16.46
N GLU A 137 -0.53 -19.82 -15.45
CA GLU A 137 -1.34 -20.16 -14.27
C GLU A 137 -1.74 -18.91 -13.48
N MET A 138 -0.80 -17.99 -13.26
CA MET A 138 -1.05 -16.69 -12.64
C MET A 138 -2.04 -15.85 -13.46
N ARG A 139 -1.92 -15.84 -14.80
CA ARG A 139 -2.89 -15.20 -15.71
C ARG A 139 -4.29 -15.75 -15.47
N CYS A 140 -4.46 -17.07 -15.36
CA CYS A 140 -5.77 -17.64 -15.07
C CYS A 140 -6.29 -17.20 -13.69
N ARG A 141 -5.46 -17.22 -12.65
CA ARG A 141 -5.86 -16.69 -11.33
C ARG A 141 -6.23 -15.21 -11.34
N LEU A 142 -5.62 -14.40 -12.21
CA LEU A 142 -5.99 -13.00 -12.40
C LEU A 142 -7.39 -12.89 -13.02
N ILE A 143 -7.65 -13.65 -14.08
CA ILE A 143 -8.94 -13.70 -14.76
C ILE A 143 -10.06 -14.18 -13.82
N GLU A 144 -9.80 -15.22 -13.02
CA GLU A 144 -10.75 -15.71 -12.00
C GLU A 144 -11.09 -14.65 -10.94
N ARG A 145 -10.19 -13.67 -10.74
CA ARG A 145 -10.39 -12.54 -9.82
C ARG A 145 -10.92 -11.29 -10.52
N GLY A 146 -11.38 -11.41 -11.76
CA GLY A 146 -11.93 -10.29 -12.53
C GLY A 146 -10.87 -9.32 -13.04
N VAL A 147 -9.59 -9.68 -13.00
CA VAL A 147 -8.51 -8.88 -13.61
C VAL A 147 -8.30 -9.39 -15.04
N PRO A 148 -8.63 -8.59 -16.06
CA PRO A 148 -8.37 -8.93 -17.45
C PRO A 148 -6.85 -9.02 -17.68
N ALA A 149 -6.40 -10.07 -18.35
CA ALA A 149 -4.98 -10.29 -18.65
C ALA A 149 -4.81 -10.75 -20.10
N ALA A 150 -3.71 -10.33 -20.75
CA ALA A 150 -3.29 -10.78 -22.08
C ALA A 150 -2.51 -12.11 -22.03
N VAL A 151 -2.27 -12.69 -23.19
CA VAL A 151 -1.62 -14.01 -23.33
C VAL A 151 -0.14 -13.81 -23.63
N LEU A 152 0.75 -14.57 -22.98
CA LEU A 152 2.20 -14.46 -23.22
C LEU A 152 2.76 -15.59 -24.08
N ASN A 153 2.39 -16.83 -23.78
CA ASN A 153 3.05 -18.04 -24.34
C ASN A 153 2.33 -18.64 -25.56
N GLY A 154 1.44 -17.89 -26.20
CA GLY A 154 0.69 -18.34 -27.36
C GLY A 154 -0.64 -19.02 -27.00
N PRO A 155 -1.24 -19.80 -27.91
CA PRO A 155 -2.62 -20.28 -27.75
C PRO A 155 -2.78 -21.11 -26.48
N GLY A 156 -3.79 -20.77 -25.69
CA GLY A 156 -4.12 -21.42 -24.43
C GLY A 156 -5.49 -20.99 -23.93
N SER A 157 -6.01 -21.71 -22.93
CA SER A 157 -7.28 -21.39 -22.30
C SER A 157 -7.19 -21.55 -20.80
N CYS A 158 -7.93 -20.72 -20.07
CA CYS A 158 -8.10 -20.90 -18.64
C CYS A 158 -9.33 -21.79 -18.42
N PRO A 159 -9.25 -22.81 -17.54
CA PRO A 159 -10.44 -23.58 -17.17
C PRO A 159 -11.45 -22.61 -16.57
N SER A 160 -12.62 -22.50 -17.22
CA SER A 160 -13.65 -21.56 -16.82
C SER A 160 -14.22 -21.97 -15.46
N SER A 161 -14.05 -21.14 -14.44
CA SER A 161 -14.75 -21.28 -13.14
C SER A 161 -16.24 -20.86 -13.22
N GLY A 162 -16.80 -20.77 -14.44
CA GLY A 162 -18.19 -20.36 -14.68
C GLY A 162 -18.44 -18.84 -14.68
N VAL A 163 -17.40 -18.03 -14.43
CA VAL A 163 -17.50 -16.57 -14.47
C VAL A 163 -16.87 -16.06 -15.77
N LEU A 164 -17.69 -15.65 -16.73
CA LEU A 164 -17.21 -14.91 -17.90
C LEU A 164 -16.61 -13.59 -17.39
N SER A 165 -15.35 -13.31 -17.74
CA SER A 165 -14.71 -12.01 -17.53
C SER A 165 -15.25 -10.95 -18.51
N THR A 166 -16.55 -10.92 -18.71
CA THR A 166 -17.20 -9.84 -19.43
C THR A 166 -17.17 -8.61 -18.53
N PHE A 167 -16.50 -7.55 -18.99
CA PHE A 167 -16.63 -6.18 -18.46
C PHE A 167 -18.02 -5.59 -18.67
N VAL A 168 -19.06 -6.42 -18.73
CA VAL A 168 -20.41 -5.96 -18.92
C VAL A 168 -20.96 -5.74 -17.53
N HIS A 169 -21.21 -4.47 -17.21
CA HIS A 169 -22.00 -4.14 -16.04
C HIS A 169 -23.35 -4.85 -16.20
N PRO A 170 -23.87 -5.58 -15.18
CA PRO A 170 -25.08 -6.38 -15.34
C PRO A 170 -26.29 -5.61 -15.90
N ALA A 171 -26.34 -4.30 -15.63
CA ALA A 171 -27.31 -3.37 -16.17
C ALA A 171 -27.27 -3.24 -17.70
N ASP A 172 -26.10 -3.31 -18.31
CA ASP A 172 -25.89 -3.17 -19.76
C ASP A 172 -26.13 -4.48 -20.52
N ALA A 173 -26.03 -5.62 -19.83
CA ALA A 173 -26.36 -6.94 -20.37
C ALA A 173 -27.87 -7.25 -20.37
N GLY A 174 -28.71 -6.38 -19.81
CA GLY A 174 -30.12 -6.66 -19.59
C GLY A 174 -30.38 -7.83 -18.62
N ILE A 175 -29.40 -8.17 -17.77
CA ILE A 175 -29.50 -9.26 -16.79
C ILE A 175 -30.11 -8.70 -15.52
N SER A 176 -31.18 -9.32 -15.02
CA SER A 176 -31.84 -8.84 -13.81
C SER A 176 -30.91 -8.97 -12.58
N PRO A 177 -31.00 -8.08 -11.58
CA PRO A 177 -30.22 -8.20 -10.35
C PRO A 177 -30.40 -9.54 -9.63
N GLN A 178 -31.57 -10.18 -9.78
CA GLN A 178 -31.84 -11.50 -9.23
C GLN A 178 -31.09 -12.63 -9.97
N ASP A 179 -30.89 -12.50 -11.29
CA ASP A 179 -30.16 -13.51 -12.08
C ASP A 179 -28.66 -13.49 -11.80
N VAL A 180 -28.12 -12.30 -11.49
CA VAL A 180 -26.74 -12.11 -11.05
C VAL A 180 -26.46 -12.81 -9.73
N ALA A 181 -27.31 -12.62 -8.72
CA ALA A 181 -27.15 -13.21 -7.39
C ALA A 181 -27.25 -14.75 -7.40
N ASN A 182 -27.93 -15.32 -8.41
CA ASN A 182 -28.12 -16.76 -8.54
C ASN A 182 -27.06 -17.47 -9.40
N LYS A 183 -26.28 -16.73 -10.22
CA LYS A 183 -25.26 -17.31 -11.13
C LYS A 183 -23.82 -16.88 -10.85
N VAL A 184 -23.60 -15.76 -10.18
CA VAL A 184 -22.26 -15.24 -9.88
C VAL A 184 -22.08 -15.32 -8.37
N PRO A 185 -21.10 -16.10 -7.85
CA PRO A 185 -20.82 -16.10 -6.42
C PRO A 185 -20.49 -14.67 -5.96
N ASP A 186 -21.03 -14.26 -4.80
CA ASP A 186 -21.08 -12.90 -4.21
C ASP A 186 -19.77 -12.09 -4.11
N LYS A 187 -18.67 -12.52 -4.72
CA LYS A 187 -17.32 -11.95 -4.55
C LYS A 187 -16.73 -11.25 -5.77
N LEU A 188 -17.45 -11.08 -6.88
CA LEU A 188 -16.84 -10.56 -8.11
C LEU A 188 -17.56 -9.36 -8.72
N TYR A 189 -17.65 -8.28 -7.95
CA TYR A 189 -17.90 -6.95 -8.48
C TYR A 189 -16.80 -6.02 -8.00
N LEU A 190 -15.85 -5.67 -8.89
CA LEU A 190 -15.12 -4.41 -8.76
C LEU A 190 -15.94 -3.37 -9.52
N PRO A 191 -16.73 -2.52 -8.84
CA PRO A 191 -17.43 -1.46 -9.53
C PRO A 191 -16.37 -0.48 -10.05
N LEU A 192 -16.15 -0.46 -11.36
CA LEU A 192 -15.54 0.69 -12.03
C LEU A 192 -16.58 1.83 -11.99
N LYS A 193 -16.75 2.44 -10.81
CA LYS A 193 -17.32 3.78 -10.73
C LYS A 193 -16.27 4.72 -11.30
N SER A 194 -16.64 5.47 -12.33
CA SER A 194 -15.80 6.55 -12.86
C SER A 194 -15.35 7.45 -11.70
N PRO A 195 -14.10 7.95 -11.69
CA PRO A 195 -13.60 8.80 -10.60
C PRO A 195 -14.49 10.02 -10.31
N TRP A 196 -15.22 10.49 -11.33
CA TRP A 196 -16.14 11.62 -11.25
C TRP A 196 -17.49 11.32 -10.60
N SER A 197 -17.90 10.05 -10.50
CA SER A 197 -19.16 9.67 -9.84
C SER A 197 -19.05 9.56 -8.31
N ALA A 198 -17.81 9.46 -7.77
CA ALA A 198 -17.55 9.40 -6.34
C ALA A 198 -17.78 10.74 -5.61
N PHE A 199 -17.90 11.86 -6.33
CA PHE A 199 -18.13 13.18 -5.74
C PHE A 199 -19.63 13.56 -5.61
N SER A 200 -20.54 12.72 -6.12
CA SER A 200 -21.98 13.05 -6.23
C SER A 200 -22.90 12.19 -5.34
N GLU A 201 -22.44 11.07 -4.80
CA GLU A 201 -23.28 10.22 -3.94
C GLU A 201 -23.06 10.49 -2.45
N ASN A 202 -23.56 11.62 -1.98
CA ASN A 202 -24.01 11.73 -0.59
C ASN A 202 -25.28 10.88 -0.43
N LYS A 203 -25.10 9.56 -0.24
CA LYS A 203 -26.11 8.72 0.40
C LYS A 203 -25.58 8.28 1.75
N SER A 204 -26.25 8.78 2.78
CA SER A 204 -26.17 8.40 4.18
C SER A 204 -25.84 6.92 4.37
N VAL A 205 -24.59 6.63 4.73
CA VAL A 205 -24.21 5.34 5.30
C VAL A 205 -24.91 5.24 6.65
N SER A 206 -25.88 4.33 6.74
CA SER A 206 -26.42 3.84 8.00
C SER A 206 -25.31 3.11 8.75
N ALA A 207 -24.55 3.86 9.56
CA ALA A 207 -23.65 3.30 10.54
C ALA A 207 -24.49 2.58 11.60
N ASN A 208 -24.40 1.25 11.61
CA ASN A 208 -24.98 0.44 12.67
C ASN A 208 -24.35 0.83 14.02
N ASN A 209 -25.14 1.56 14.83
CA ASN A 209 -25.13 1.64 16.29
C ASN A 209 -23.78 1.47 17.03
N LEU A 210 -22.84 2.39 16.79
CA LEU A 210 -21.97 2.85 17.88
C LEU A 210 -22.36 4.30 18.15
N SER A 211 -23.09 4.53 19.23
CA SER A 211 -23.67 5.84 19.52
C SER A 211 -22.58 6.91 19.52
N THR A 212 -22.85 8.06 18.91
CA THR A 212 -21.97 9.25 18.95
C THR A 212 -21.58 9.64 20.38
N TRP A 213 -22.38 9.25 21.37
CA TRP A 213 -22.11 9.37 22.79
C TRP A 213 -20.94 8.50 23.28
N SER A 214 -20.72 7.33 22.68
CA SER A 214 -19.61 6.43 23.00
C SER A 214 -18.27 7.08 22.65
N CYS A 215 -18.16 7.69 21.48
CA CYS A 215 -16.93 8.37 21.04
C CYS A 215 -16.63 9.62 21.89
N LEU A 216 -17.66 10.41 22.22
CA LEU A 216 -17.52 11.56 23.11
C LEU A 216 -17.09 11.12 24.52
N PHE A 217 -17.61 10.00 25.02
CA PHE A 217 -17.24 9.45 26.31
C PHE A 217 -15.77 9.02 26.36
N TYR A 218 -15.28 8.26 25.37
CA TYR A 218 -13.88 7.86 25.33
C TYR A 218 -12.92 9.04 25.10
N TYR A 219 -13.36 10.07 24.36
CA TYR A 219 -12.56 11.27 24.16
C TYR A 219 -12.42 12.09 25.44
N VAL A 220 -13.51 12.28 26.20
CA VAL A 220 -13.48 12.96 27.50
C VAL A 220 -12.71 12.14 28.53
N LEU A 221 -12.86 10.81 28.53
CA LEU A 221 -12.10 9.92 29.40
C LEU A 221 -10.60 10.00 29.10
N GLY A 222 -10.21 10.04 27.82
CA GLY A 222 -8.82 10.22 27.38
C GLY A 222 -8.24 11.58 27.76
N MET A 223 -9.03 12.66 27.67
CA MET A 223 -8.61 13.98 28.14
C MET A 223 -8.38 13.99 29.66
N LEU A 224 -9.28 13.38 30.44
CA LEU A 224 -9.17 13.34 31.90
C LEU A 224 -8.00 12.47 32.36
N THR A 225 -7.76 11.31 31.72
CA THR A 225 -6.58 10.49 32.04
C THR A 225 -5.29 11.19 31.64
N GLY A 226 -5.25 11.91 30.51
CA GLY A 226 -4.12 12.74 30.11
C GLY A 226 -3.79 13.85 31.11
N VAL A 227 -4.80 14.55 31.64
CA VAL A 227 -4.62 15.58 32.68
C VAL A 227 -4.12 14.98 33.99
N VAL A 228 -4.62 13.81 34.39
CA VAL A 228 -4.14 13.12 35.61
C VAL A 228 -2.68 12.67 35.44
N ILE A 229 -2.31 12.08 34.30
CA ILE A 229 -0.94 11.63 34.01
C ILE A 229 0.02 12.82 33.98
N THR A 230 -0.36 13.92 33.33
CA THR A 230 0.46 15.15 33.28
C THR A 230 0.59 15.80 34.65
N CYS A 231 -0.45 15.82 35.49
CA CYS A 231 -0.35 16.29 36.87
C CYS A 231 0.52 15.37 37.76
N PHE A 232 0.47 14.05 37.56
CA PHE A 232 1.35 13.10 38.26
C PHE A 232 2.81 13.26 37.83
N LEU A 233 3.07 13.39 36.52
CA LEU A 233 4.42 13.66 36.00
C LEU A 233 4.96 15.02 36.46
N ALA A 234 4.13 16.07 36.45
CA ALA A 234 4.51 17.38 36.97
C ALA A 234 4.79 17.35 38.48
N SER A 235 4.03 16.57 39.26
CA SER A 235 4.29 16.36 40.69
C SER A 235 5.57 15.55 40.93
N CYS A 236 5.89 14.59 40.04
CA CYS A 236 7.09 13.78 40.09
C CYS A 236 8.37 14.57 39.73
N ILE A 237 8.27 15.47 38.74
CA ILE A 237 9.34 16.41 38.38
C ILE A 237 9.62 17.38 39.53
N LYS A 238 8.57 17.85 40.22
CA LYS A 238 8.72 18.73 41.38
C LYS A 238 9.33 18.02 42.60
N SER A 239 9.11 16.71 42.77
CA SER A 239 9.77 15.92 43.82
C SER A 239 11.23 15.57 43.50
N ASN A 240 11.62 15.44 42.22
CA ASN A 240 13.01 15.17 41.84
C ASN A 240 13.91 16.42 41.84
N MET A 241 13.36 17.64 41.77
CA MET A 241 14.14 18.88 41.92
C MET A 241 14.41 19.28 43.38
N MET A 242 13.79 18.61 44.37
CA MET A 242 14.05 18.85 45.80
C MET A 242 14.92 17.76 46.45
N GLY A 243 15.55 16.88 45.65
CA GLY A 243 16.39 15.78 46.14
C GLY A 243 17.82 16.15 46.56
N SER A 244 18.17 17.43 46.72
CA SER A 244 19.52 17.84 47.19
C SER A 244 19.59 18.32 48.64
N LEU A 245 18.49 18.32 49.40
CA LEU A 245 18.52 18.61 50.84
C LEU A 245 17.65 17.60 51.58
N GLY A 246 18.31 16.70 52.30
CA GLY A 246 17.67 15.57 52.98
C GLY A 246 16.67 16.00 54.04
N PHE A 247 15.49 15.37 54.04
CA PHE A 247 14.69 15.17 55.24
C PHE A 247 13.72 13.98 55.13
N SER A 248 13.54 13.35 56.30
CA SER A 248 12.79 12.16 56.71
C SER A 248 11.52 11.71 55.94
N ARG A 249 11.31 10.38 55.95
CA ARG A 249 10.06 9.65 55.63
C ARG A 249 8.86 10.31 56.31
N SER A 250 7.91 10.84 55.53
CA SER A 250 6.57 11.18 56.01
C SER A 250 5.52 10.27 55.38
N LYS A 251 4.59 9.77 56.20
CA LYS A 251 3.43 9.00 55.78
C LYS A 251 2.56 9.87 54.87
N VAL A 252 2.29 9.40 53.65
CA VAL A 252 1.40 10.10 52.71
C VAL A 252 -0.04 9.98 53.20
N GLY A 253 -0.50 10.97 53.95
CA GLY A 253 -1.93 11.17 54.22
C GLY A 253 -2.58 11.79 52.99
N LEU A 254 -3.66 11.19 52.50
CA LEU A 254 -4.41 11.71 51.36
C LEU A 254 -5.11 13.01 51.78
N ASN A 255 -4.70 14.14 51.20
CA ASN A 255 -5.26 15.46 51.51
C ASN A 255 -6.76 15.54 51.14
N ARG A 256 -7.50 16.50 51.73
CA ARG A 256 -8.95 16.73 51.52
C ARG A 256 -9.36 16.75 50.03
N THR A 257 -8.50 17.25 49.16
CA THR A 257 -8.70 17.26 47.70
C THR A 257 -8.65 15.86 47.08
N GLY A 258 -7.80 14.97 47.58
CA GLY A 258 -7.75 13.58 47.13
C GLY A 258 -8.99 12.79 47.53
N TRP A 259 -9.54 13.04 48.73
CA TRP A 259 -10.82 12.45 49.14
C TRP A 259 -12.00 12.94 48.31
N LEU A 260 -12.02 14.22 47.93
CA LEU A 260 -13.04 14.77 47.04
C LEU A 260 -13.01 14.13 45.65
N LEU A 261 -11.81 13.94 45.08
CA LEU A 261 -11.67 13.29 43.77
C LEU A 261 -12.09 11.81 43.80
N LEU A 262 -11.73 11.08 44.86
CA LEU A 262 -12.19 9.70 45.07
C LEU A 262 -13.72 9.61 45.24
N PHE A 263 -14.31 10.55 45.96
CA PHE A 263 -15.76 10.60 46.16
C PHE A 263 -16.50 10.91 44.85
N VAL A 264 -16.01 11.87 44.05
CA VAL A 264 -16.59 12.18 42.73
C VAL A 264 -16.46 10.99 41.78
N PHE A 265 -15.34 10.27 41.82
CA PHE A 265 -15.14 9.06 41.02
C PHE A 265 -16.12 7.93 41.40
N LEU A 266 -16.26 7.66 42.69
CA LEU A 266 -17.20 6.64 43.19
C LEU A 266 -18.66 7.00 42.92
N LEU A 267 -19.03 8.28 43.02
CA LEU A 267 -20.36 8.77 42.67
C LEU A 267 -20.63 8.59 41.16
N GLY A 268 -19.63 8.87 40.32
CA GLY A 268 -19.69 8.64 38.88
C GLY A 268 -19.89 7.15 38.54
N CYS A 269 -19.17 6.25 39.21
CA CYS A 269 -19.34 4.81 39.05
C CYS A 269 -20.74 4.34 39.49
N LEU A 270 -21.29 4.88 40.58
CA LEU A 270 -22.65 4.54 41.05
C LEU A 270 -23.74 5.00 40.08
N VAL A 271 -23.60 6.19 39.49
CA VAL A 271 -24.55 6.70 38.49
C VAL A 271 -24.48 5.88 37.20
N LEU A 272 -23.28 5.52 36.75
CA LEU A 272 -23.08 4.66 35.58
C LEU A 272 -23.66 3.26 35.78
N ASN A 273 -23.50 2.68 36.97
CA ASN A 273 -24.05 1.36 37.29
C ASN A 273 -25.60 1.36 37.34
N ARG A 274 -26.21 2.52 37.56
CA ARG A 274 -27.69 2.71 37.55
C ARG A 274 -28.24 3.04 36.16
N MET A 275 -27.38 3.43 35.21
CA MET A 275 -27.78 3.75 33.83
C MET A 275 -27.62 2.57 32.87
N PHE A 276 -26.76 1.60 33.18
CA PHE A 276 -26.41 0.47 32.31
C PHE A 276 -26.63 -0.92 32.93
N GLY A 277 -27.17 -0.99 34.15
CA GLY A 277 -27.67 -2.22 34.80
C GLY A 277 -29.15 -2.11 35.06
#